data_AF-A0A1J5RCN8-F1
#
_entry.id   AF-A0A1J5RCN8-F1
#
_cell.length_a   1.000
_cell.length_b   1.000
_cell.length_c   1.000
_cell.angle_alpha   90.00
_cell.angle_beta   90.00
_cell.angle_gamma   90.00
#
_symmetry.space_group_name_H-M   'P 1'
#
loop_
_entity.id
_entity.type
_entity.pdbx_description
1 polymer ?
#
loop_
_entity_poly.entity_id
_entity_poly.type
_entity_poly.pdbx_seq_one_letter_code
_entity_poly.pdbx_strand_id
1 'polypeptide(L)'
;MSSRLKAAVPVFVLACLAAGPALASDAADIARVDGLPQAVVDDVLTNVDGYFQSANAPSNHLMIGMLKDLTLKAIKSNMSNLSDSTPGTNVNSSDEEKNATYTVTIRTTRHDTSETSECVANKMTLSTSESVPAVKDGQFIFDQEHPRVTTWDWMETFCRRPTGNGDFTGWQLSPSAQ
;
A
#
# COMPACT_ATOMS: atom_id res chain seq x y z
N MET A 1 -41.18 1.78 -50.12
CA MET A 1 -40.01 0.92 -49.81
C MET A 1 -38.78 1.68 -50.27
N SER A 2 -37.77 2.04 -49.51
CA SER A 2 -37.36 1.71 -48.15
C SER A 2 -36.47 2.87 -47.64
N SER A 3 -36.58 3.17 -46.35
CA SER A 3 -35.87 4.20 -45.60
C SER A 3 -34.34 4.08 -45.70
N ARG A 4 -33.64 5.22 -45.77
CA ARG A 4 -32.25 5.32 -45.30
C ARG A 4 -32.19 6.37 -44.20
N LEU A 5 -32.43 5.92 -42.96
CA LEU A 5 -32.02 6.63 -41.75
C LEU A 5 -30.48 6.74 -41.79
N LYS A 6 -29.96 7.96 -41.83
CA LYS A 6 -28.55 8.24 -41.53
C LYS A 6 -28.38 8.02 -40.03
N ALA A 7 -27.55 7.06 -39.67
CA ALA A 7 -27.18 6.76 -38.30
C ALA A 7 -26.56 8.01 -37.65
N ALA A 8 -27.22 8.50 -36.60
CA ALA A 8 -26.59 9.39 -35.63
C ALA A 8 -25.55 8.57 -34.87
N VAL A 9 -24.27 8.87 -35.09
CA VAL A 9 -23.17 8.38 -34.24
C VAL A 9 -23.28 9.15 -32.92
N PRO A 10 -23.51 8.50 -31.77
CA PRO A 10 -23.43 9.21 -30.51
C PRO A 10 -21.96 9.41 -30.19
N VAL A 11 -21.51 10.66 -30.29
CA VAL A 11 -20.26 11.14 -29.69
C VAL A 11 -20.43 11.08 -28.17
N PHE A 12 -20.18 9.90 -27.60
CA PHE A 12 -20.17 9.65 -26.15
C PHE A 12 -19.03 8.68 -25.81
N VAL A 13 -17.85 8.94 -26.35
CA VAL A 13 -16.61 8.25 -25.95
C VAL A 13 -15.50 9.28 -25.95
N LEU A 14 -15.41 10.15 -24.92
CA LEU A 14 -14.23 10.99 -24.63
C LEU A 14 -14.38 11.77 -23.31
N ALA A 15 -14.93 11.14 -22.26
CA ALA A 15 -15.07 11.79 -20.95
C ALA A 15 -14.60 10.93 -19.75
N CYS A 16 -13.71 9.95 -19.97
CA CYS A 16 -13.09 9.16 -18.89
C CYS A 16 -11.58 9.35 -18.74
N LEU A 17 -10.98 10.35 -19.40
CA LEU A 17 -9.52 10.59 -19.35
C LEU A 17 -9.12 11.83 -18.53
N ALA A 18 -10.05 12.48 -17.84
CA ALA A 18 -9.83 13.78 -17.21
C ALA A 18 -9.96 13.77 -15.66
N ALA A 19 -9.70 12.65 -15.00
CA ALA A 19 -9.64 12.57 -13.54
C ALA A 19 -8.20 12.29 -13.01
N GLY A 20 -7.17 12.48 -13.84
CA GLY A 20 -5.81 12.01 -13.56
C GLY A 20 -4.71 12.99 -13.09
N PRO A 21 -4.82 14.34 -13.12
CA PRO A 21 -3.62 15.16 -12.88
C PRO A 21 -3.35 15.51 -11.42
N ALA A 22 -4.32 15.37 -10.51
CA ALA A 22 -4.13 15.78 -9.11
C ALA A 22 -3.33 14.75 -8.30
N LEU A 23 -3.72 13.47 -8.35
CA LEU A 23 -3.07 12.42 -7.56
C LEU A 23 -1.63 12.10 -8.02
N ALA A 24 -1.35 12.22 -9.32
CA ALA A 24 -0.02 11.96 -9.87
C ALA A 24 1.01 13.02 -9.45
N SER A 25 0.58 14.27 -9.23
CA SER A 25 1.46 15.33 -8.73
C SER A 25 1.84 15.10 -7.27
N ASP A 26 0.86 14.75 -6.44
CA ASP A 26 1.06 14.54 -5.00
C ASP A 26 1.97 13.32 -4.73
N ALA A 27 1.75 12.21 -5.44
CA ALA A 27 2.61 11.03 -5.30
C ALA A 27 4.04 11.26 -5.77
N ALA A 28 4.25 12.06 -6.83
CA ALA A 28 5.58 12.42 -7.29
C ALA A 28 6.33 13.31 -6.27
N ASP A 29 5.63 14.25 -5.63
CA ASP A 29 6.21 15.08 -4.57
C ASP A 29 6.56 14.24 -3.33
N ILE A 30 5.67 13.35 -2.90
CA ILE A 30 5.91 12.41 -1.78
C ILE A 30 7.11 11.51 -2.11
N ALA A 31 7.15 10.93 -3.31
CA ALA A 31 8.26 10.09 -3.77
C ALA A 31 9.62 10.82 -3.70
N ARG A 32 9.65 12.10 -4.09
CA ARG A 32 10.86 12.92 -3.96
C ARG A 32 11.23 13.19 -2.51
N VAL A 33 10.26 13.50 -1.64
CA VAL A 33 10.50 13.79 -0.22
C VAL A 33 11.00 12.55 0.52
N ASP A 34 10.37 11.40 0.28
CA ASP A 34 10.72 10.15 0.93
C ASP A 34 11.89 9.42 0.28
N GLY A 35 12.30 9.83 -0.93
CA GLY A 35 13.39 9.18 -1.68
C GLY A 35 13.02 7.78 -2.14
N LEU A 36 11.74 7.54 -2.44
CA LEU A 36 11.20 6.27 -2.92
C LEU A 36 10.87 6.36 -4.42
N PRO A 37 10.91 5.25 -5.17
CA PRO A 37 10.39 5.24 -6.54
C PRO A 37 8.89 5.59 -6.54
N GLN A 38 8.47 6.44 -7.48
CA GLN A 38 7.06 6.88 -7.55
C GLN A 38 6.07 5.71 -7.64
N ALA A 39 6.39 4.68 -8.42
CA ALA A 39 5.54 3.49 -8.54
C ALA A 39 5.32 2.76 -7.20
N VAL A 40 6.29 2.81 -6.27
CA VAL A 40 6.14 2.26 -4.92
C VAL A 40 5.19 3.13 -4.10
N VAL A 41 5.35 4.46 -4.16
CA VAL A 41 4.45 5.39 -3.47
C VAL A 41 3.01 5.23 -3.97
N ASP A 42 2.80 5.19 -5.27
CA ASP A 42 1.48 5.00 -5.88
C ASP A 42 0.81 3.69 -5.40
N ASP A 43 1.55 2.58 -5.38
CA ASP A 43 1.05 1.29 -4.92
C ASP A 43 0.66 1.33 -3.43
N VAL A 44 1.50 1.93 -2.59
CA VAL A 44 1.24 2.09 -1.16
C VAL A 44 -0.01 2.91 -0.90
N LEU A 45 -0.10 4.08 -1.52
CA LEU A 45 -1.25 4.97 -1.34
C LEU A 45 -2.54 4.28 -1.77
N THR A 46 -2.50 3.56 -2.90
CA THR A 46 -3.64 2.79 -3.42
C THR A 46 -4.06 1.67 -2.46
N ASN A 47 -3.11 0.90 -1.93
CA ASN A 47 -3.40 -0.19 -0.99
C ASN A 47 -3.94 0.31 0.34
N VAL A 48 -3.39 1.40 0.89
CA VAL A 48 -3.91 2.00 2.12
C VAL A 48 -5.31 2.59 1.89
N ASP A 49 -5.55 3.26 0.76
CA ASP A 49 -6.89 3.75 0.42
C ASP A 49 -7.88 2.58 0.25
N GLY A 50 -7.46 1.48 -0.37
CA GLY A 50 -8.23 0.24 -0.47
C GLY A 50 -8.58 -0.37 0.89
N TYR A 51 -7.65 -0.35 1.85
CA TYR A 51 -7.89 -0.82 3.21
C TYR A 51 -9.04 -0.05 3.89
N PHE A 52 -9.06 1.27 3.77
CA PHE A 52 -10.12 2.12 4.32
C PHE A 52 -11.43 2.06 3.52
N GLN A 53 -11.42 1.52 2.30
CA GLN A 53 -12.64 1.27 1.52
C GLN A 53 -13.17 -0.16 1.69
N SER A 54 -12.42 -1.02 2.38
CA SER A 54 -12.76 -2.43 2.55
C SER A 54 -13.98 -2.63 3.47
N ALA A 55 -14.67 -3.77 3.33
CA ALA A 55 -15.84 -4.09 4.15
C ALA A 55 -15.54 -4.12 5.66
N ASN A 56 -14.30 -4.37 6.03
CA ASN A 56 -13.86 -4.43 7.42
C ASN A 56 -13.10 -3.17 7.85
N ALA A 57 -13.08 -2.11 7.05
CA ALA A 57 -12.27 -0.91 7.26
C ALA A 57 -12.22 -0.42 8.73
N PRO A 58 -11.07 0.14 9.16
CA PRO A 58 -10.97 0.82 10.45
C PRO A 58 -12.05 1.89 10.60
N SER A 59 -12.57 2.03 11.80
CA SER A 59 -13.66 2.96 12.11
C SER A 59 -13.16 4.41 12.08
N ASN A 60 -11.90 4.64 12.45
CA ASN A 60 -11.27 5.95 12.48
C ASN A 60 -10.57 6.31 11.16
N HIS A 61 -11.34 6.78 10.18
CA HIS A 61 -10.82 7.23 8.88
C HIS A 61 -9.93 8.47 8.93
N LEU A 62 -9.92 9.23 10.05
CA LEU A 62 -9.06 10.40 10.19
C LEU A 62 -7.56 10.01 10.26
N MET A 63 -7.28 8.76 10.60
CA MET A 63 -5.91 8.23 10.74
C MET A 63 -5.34 7.65 9.44
N ILE A 64 -6.04 7.80 8.32
CA ILE A 64 -5.56 7.32 7.02
C ILE A 64 -4.20 7.93 6.63
N GLY A 65 -4.00 9.22 6.88
CA GLY A 65 -2.73 9.90 6.60
C GLY A 65 -1.57 9.32 7.43
N MET A 66 -1.80 9.08 8.71
CA MET A 66 -0.81 8.45 9.59
C MET A 66 -0.46 7.03 9.11
N LEU A 67 -1.44 6.23 8.71
CA LEU A 67 -1.17 4.88 8.21
C LEU A 67 -0.40 4.90 6.88
N LYS A 68 -0.67 5.88 6.00
CA LYS A 68 0.13 6.12 4.80
C LYS A 68 1.59 6.42 5.15
N ASP A 69 1.82 7.35 6.08
CA ASP A 69 3.16 7.72 6.52
C ASP A 69 3.92 6.56 7.18
N LEU A 70 3.26 5.78 8.06
CA LEU A 70 3.84 4.58 8.67
C LEU A 70 4.21 3.54 7.62
N THR A 71 3.35 3.36 6.62
CA THR A 71 3.59 2.38 5.55
C THR A 71 4.78 2.78 4.69
N LEU A 72 4.86 4.05 4.28
CA LEU A 72 5.98 4.58 3.51
C LEU A 72 7.30 4.48 4.28
N LYS A 73 7.30 4.77 5.59
CA LYS A 73 8.47 4.59 6.47
C LYS A 73 8.91 3.12 6.55
N ALA A 74 7.96 2.20 6.75
CA ALA A 74 8.26 0.78 6.81
C ALA A 74 8.87 0.28 5.49
N ILE A 75 8.29 0.67 4.35
CA ILE A 75 8.79 0.27 3.02
C ILE A 75 10.16 0.87 2.74
N LYS A 76 10.38 2.14 3.05
CA LYS A 76 11.70 2.77 2.92
C LYS A 76 12.76 2.01 3.71
N SER A 77 12.47 1.67 4.96
CA SER A 77 13.36 0.87 5.80
C SER A 77 13.56 -0.55 5.25
N ASN A 78 12.54 -1.16 4.65
CA ASN A 78 12.68 -2.47 4.03
C ASN A 78 13.56 -2.40 2.78
N MET A 79 13.26 -1.46 1.88
CA MET A 79 13.98 -1.25 0.63
C MET A 79 15.47 -0.97 0.83
N SER A 80 15.84 -0.22 1.87
CA SER A 80 17.26 0.03 2.19
C SER A 80 18.02 -1.23 2.64
N ASN A 81 17.31 -2.25 3.10
CA ASN A 81 17.88 -3.48 3.67
C ASN A 81 17.59 -4.73 2.81
N LEU A 82 17.02 -4.58 1.61
CA LEU A 82 16.62 -5.73 0.77
C LEU A 82 17.78 -6.67 0.43
N SER A 83 18.99 -6.13 0.22
CA SER A 83 20.18 -6.94 -0.06
C SER A 83 20.55 -7.92 1.07
N ASP A 84 20.21 -7.57 2.31
CA ASP A 84 20.51 -8.37 3.51
C ASP A 84 19.26 -9.10 4.03
N SER A 85 18.11 -8.93 3.36
CA SER A 85 16.85 -9.54 3.78
C SER A 85 16.88 -11.05 3.55
N THR A 86 16.33 -11.79 4.51
CA THR A 86 16.18 -13.25 4.40
C THR A 86 14.73 -13.64 4.59
N PRO A 87 14.25 -14.76 4.02
CA PRO A 87 12.91 -15.24 4.28
C PRO A 87 12.62 -15.35 5.79
N GLY A 88 11.55 -14.70 6.24
CA GLY A 88 11.17 -14.60 7.65
C GLY A 88 11.63 -13.32 8.36
N THR A 89 12.49 -12.50 7.76
CA THR A 89 12.80 -11.15 8.25
C THR A 89 11.53 -10.30 8.26
N ASN A 90 11.31 -9.55 9.35
CA ASN A 90 10.20 -8.62 9.49
C ASN A 90 10.72 -7.19 9.67
N VAL A 91 10.08 -6.23 9.00
CA VAL A 91 10.21 -4.80 9.26
C VAL A 91 8.88 -4.31 9.81
N ASN A 92 8.89 -3.74 11.01
CA ASN A 92 7.68 -3.30 11.68
C ASN A 92 7.73 -1.79 11.92
N SER A 93 6.60 -1.13 11.72
CA SER A 93 6.37 0.25 12.14
C SER A 93 5.01 0.32 12.83
N SER A 94 4.93 1.01 13.96
CA SER A 94 3.69 1.13 14.72
C SER A 94 3.56 2.50 15.34
N ASP A 95 2.32 2.95 15.50
CA ASP A 95 1.96 4.15 16.25
C ASP A 95 0.73 3.89 17.12
N GLU A 96 0.67 4.56 18.26
CA GLU A 96 -0.37 4.41 19.27
C GLU A 96 -1.13 5.72 19.46
N GLU A 97 -2.43 5.64 19.27
CA GLU A 97 -3.40 6.67 19.58
C GLU A 97 -4.21 6.27 20.79
N LYS A 98 -4.85 7.27 21.43
CA LYS A 98 -5.51 7.10 22.74
C LYS A 98 -6.44 5.86 22.85
N ASN A 99 -7.09 5.47 21.75
CA ASN A 99 -8.01 4.33 21.67
C ASN A 99 -7.72 3.42 20.47
N ALA A 100 -6.53 3.49 19.86
CA ALA A 100 -6.22 2.67 18.69
C ALA A 100 -4.71 2.45 18.52
N THR A 101 -4.30 1.24 18.13
CA THR A 101 -2.93 0.96 17.71
C THR A 101 -2.92 0.63 16.22
N TYR A 102 -2.00 1.24 15.48
CA TYR A 102 -1.81 1.01 14.06
C TYR A 102 -0.43 0.41 13.83
N THR A 103 -0.39 -0.72 13.14
CA THR A 103 0.84 -1.48 12.89
C THR A 103 0.95 -1.83 11.43
N VAL A 104 2.12 -1.56 10.86
CA VAL A 104 2.53 -2.01 9.53
C VAL A 104 3.65 -3.03 9.71
N THR A 105 3.44 -4.23 9.16
CA THR A 105 4.43 -5.30 9.13
C THR A 105 4.77 -5.64 7.69
N ILE A 106 6.06 -5.70 7.38
CA ILE A 106 6.58 -6.18 6.11
C ILE A 106 7.37 -7.44 6.39
N ARG A 107 6.91 -8.57 5.88
CA ARG A 107 7.58 -9.85 6.05
C ARG A 107 8.15 -10.33 4.73
N THR A 108 9.46 -10.52 4.66
CA THR A 108 10.09 -11.17 3.52
C THR A 108 9.67 -12.64 3.48
N THR A 109 9.11 -13.08 2.36
CA THR A 109 8.59 -14.45 2.19
C THR A 109 9.54 -15.32 1.38
N ARG A 110 10.19 -14.75 0.36
CA ARG A 110 11.04 -15.50 -0.56
C ARG A 110 12.10 -14.60 -1.19
N HIS A 111 13.23 -15.23 -1.51
CA HIS A 111 14.29 -14.64 -2.32
C HIS A 111 14.52 -15.54 -3.54
N ASP A 112 14.37 -14.98 -4.74
CA ASP A 112 14.52 -15.68 -6.01
C ASP A 112 15.62 -15.01 -6.84
N THR A 113 16.72 -15.73 -7.06
CA THR A 113 17.87 -15.22 -7.82
C THR A 113 18.05 -16.04 -9.10
N SER A 114 18.16 -15.36 -10.23
CA SER A 114 18.47 -15.92 -11.55
C SER A 114 19.63 -15.18 -12.20
N GLU A 115 20.10 -15.67 -13.35
CA GLU A 115 21.12 -14.99 -14.15
C GLU A 115 20.70 -13.59 -14.64
N THR A 116 19.39 -13.32 -14.68
CA THR A 116 18.83 -12.09 -15.29
C THR A 116 18.17 -11.16 -14.28
N SER A 117 17.94 -11.62 -13.05
CA SER A 117 17.28 -10.84 -12.01
C SER A 117 17.44 -11.45 -10.63
N GLU A 118 17.40 -10.59 -9.63
CA GLU A 118 17.27 -10.93 -8.23
C GLU A 118 15.99 -10.30 -7.70
N CYS A 119 15.13 -11.10 -7.06
CA CYS A 119 13.81 -10.68 -6.61
C CYS A 119 13.55 -11.09 -5.16
N VAL A 120 12.92 -10.19 -4.41
CA VAL A 120 12.51 -10.39 -3.02
C VAL A 120 11.00 -10.20 -2.92
N ALA A 121 10.29 -11.26 -2.55
CA ALA A 121 8.86 -11.21 -2.29
C ALA A 121 8.60 -10.86 -0.83
N ASN A 122 7.67 -9.95 -0.60
CA ASN A 122 7.31 -9.43 0.71
C ASN A 122 5.79 -9.47 0.87
N LYS A 123 5.35 -9.92 2.04
CA LYS A 123 3.97 -9.78 2.48
C LYS A 123 3.87 -8.50 3.31
N MET A 124 3.05 -7.57 2.85
CA MET A 124 2.69 -6.35 3.57
C MET A 124 1.42 -6.62 4.37
N THR A 125 1.40 -6.25 5.64
CA THR A 125 0.25 -6.40 6.54
C THR A 125 0.03 -5.10 7.29
N LEU A 126 -1.12 -4.47 7.08
CA LEU A 126 -1.65 -3.40 7.93
C LEU A 126 -2.54 -4.03 8.98
N SER A 127 -2.41 -3.59 10.22
CA SER A 127 -3.26 -4.00 11.32
C SER A 127 -3.67 -2.78 12.12
N THR A 128 -4.96 -2.67 12.42
CA THR A 128 -5.50 -1.67 13.33
C THR A 128 -6.21 -2.38 14.47
N SER A 129 -5.94 -1.96 15.71
CA SER A 129 -6.60 -2.44 16.91
C SER A 129 -7.31 -1.27 17.57
N GLU A 130 -8.62 -1.14 17.40
CA GLU A 130 -9.42 -0.02 17.93
C GLU A 130 -10.22 -0.44 19.17
N SER A 131 -10.21 0.37 20.22
CA SER A 131 -11.07 0.16 21.38
C SER A 131 -12.55 0.32 20.98
N VAL A 132 -13.41 -0.54 21.49
CA VAL A 132 -14.83 -0.58 21.10
C VAL A 132 -15.68 0.15 22.14
N PRO A 133 -16.65 1.00 21.75
CA PRO A 133 -17.58 1.59 22.71
C PRO A 133 -18.35 0.50 23.49
N ALA A 134 -18.36 0.59 24.81
CA ALA A 134 -19.06 -0.31 25.71
C ALA A 134 -19.77 0.46 26.83
N VAL A 135 -20.77 -0.17 27.46
CA VAL A 135 -21.44 0.36 28.65
C VAL A 135 -21.07 -0.49 29.83
N LYS A 136 -20.45 0.12 30.85
CA LYS A 136 -20.10 -0.53 32.11
C LYS A 136 -20.59 0.32 33.26
N ASP A 137 -21.36 -0.28 34.17
CA ASP A 137 -21.93 0.39 35.35
C ASP A 137 -22.69 1.70 35.04
N GLY A 138 -23.40 1.73 33.91
CA GLY A 138 -24.19 2.88 33.46
C GLY A 138 -23.39 4.02 32.84
N GLN A 139 -22.08 3.86 32.61
CA GLN A 139 -21.23 4.83 31.92
C GLN A 139 -20.74 4.28 30.58
N PHE A 140 -20.57 5.18 29.59
CA PHE A 140 -19.90 4.86 28.34
C PHE A 140 -18.39 4.81 28.55
N ILE A 141 -17.79 3.67 28.22
CA ILE A 141 -16.34 3.46 28.24
C ILE A 141 -15.87 2.92 26.89
N PHE A 142 -14.58 2.99 26.64
CA PHE A 142 -13.95 2.26 25.53
C PHE A 142 -13.36 0.97 26.09
N ASP A 143 -13.85 -0.19 25.62
CA ASP A 143 -13.29 -1.49 25.96
C ASP A 143 -11.93 -1.64 25.28
N GLN A 144 -10.88 -1.66 26.11
CA GLN A 144 -9.50 -1.89 25.68
C GLN A 144 -9.08 -3.35 25.85
N GLU A 145 -9.87 -4.17 26.55
CA GLU A 145 -9.58 -5.60 26.77
C GLU A 145 -9.95 -6.42 25.53
N HIS A 146 -10.99 -6.01 24.79
CA HIS A 146 -11.45 -6.68 23.57
C HIS A 146 -11.50 -5.71 22.37
N PRO A 147 -10.34 -5.20 21.91
CA PRO A 147 -10.31 -4.27 20.80
C PRO A 147 -10.79 -4.95 19.51
N ARG A 148 -11.41 -4.18 18.63
CA ARG A 148 -11.70 -4.61 17.27
C ARG A 148 -10.40 -4.58 16.47
N VAL A 149 -9.95 -5.76 16.07
CA VAL A 149 -8.78 -5.91 15.20
C VAL A 149 -9.21 -6.02 13.75
N THR A 150 -8.59 -5.21 12.90
CA THR A 150 -8.80 -5.23 11.45
C THR A 150 -7.46 -5.36 10.76
N THR A 151 -7.33 -6.27 9.80
CA THR A 151 -6.10 -6.47 9.02
C THR A 151 -6.32 -6.34 7.53
N TRP A 152 -5.28 -5.92 6.81
CA TRP A 152 -5.25 -5.88 5.36
C TRP A 152 -3.88 -6.31 4.85
N ASP A 153 -3.89 -7.28 3.95
CA ASP A 153 -2.69 -7.91 3.43
C ASP A 153 -2.59 -7.71 1.92
N TRP A 154 -1.39 -7.41 1.43
CA TRP A 154 -1.05 -7.53 0.02
C TRP A 154 0.39 -8.01 -0.15
N MET A 155 0.74 -8.35 -1.38
CA MET A 155 2.07 -8.87 -1.73
C MET A 155 2.79 -7.88 -2.64
N GLU A 156 4.04 -7.61 -2.35
CA GLU A 156 4.94 -6.83 -3.21
C GLU A 156 6.21 -7.61 -3.50
N THR A 157 6.69 -7.53 -4.73
CA THR A 157 7.96 -8.13 -5.13
C THR A 157 8.88 -7.02 -5.62
N PHE A 158 10.05 -6.89 -5.00
CA PHE A 158 11.09 -5.98 -5.49
C PHE A 158 12.11 -6.77 -6.27
N CYS A 159 12.46 -6.31 -7.47
CA CYS A 159 13.49 -6.93 -8.29
C CYS A 159 14.58 -5.94 -8.66
N ARG A 160 15.81 -6.43 -8.82
CA ARG A 160 16.93 -5.74 -9.45
C ARG A 160 17.56 -6.62 -10.52
N ARG A 161 18.22 -6.03 -11.50
CA ARG A 161 18.86 -6.75 -12.61
C ARG A 161 20.35 -6.48 -12.64
N PRO A 162 21.18 -7.47 -13.02
CA PRO A 162 22.60 -7.22 -13.23
C PRO A 162 22.78 -6.26 -14.42
N THR A 163 23.75 -5.38 -14.27
CA THR A 163 24.26 -4.49 -15.32
C THR A 163 25.49 -5.14 -15.95
N GLY A 164 25.82 -4.73 -17.18
CA GLY A 164 26.95 -5.30 -17.94
C GLY A 164 28.32 -5.14 -17.27
N ASN A 165 28.43 -4.34 -16.21
CA ASN A 165 29.67 -4.09 -15.47
C ASN A 165 29.79 -4.93 -14.18
N GLY A 166 28.83 -5.82 -13.91
CA GLY A 166 28.80 -6.64 -12.69
C GLY A 166 28.06 -6.02 -11.50
N ASP A 167 27.69 -4.74 -11.58
CA ASP A 167 26.81 -4.08 -10.60
C ASP A 167 25.34 -4.44 -10.83
N PHE A 168 24.48 -4.28 -9.83
CA PHE A 168 23.03 -4.40 -10.02
C PHE A 168 22.37 -3.03 -10.18
N THR A 169 21.24 -3.00 -10.88
CA THR A 169 20.32 -1.84 -10.83
C THR A 169 19.82 -1.64 -9.40
N GLY A 170 19.26 -0.45 -9.13
CA GLY A 170 18.45 -0.26 -7.94
C GLY A 170 17.28 -1.25 -7.87
N TRP A 171 16.80 -1.51 -6.66
CA TRP A 171 15.58 -2.28 -6.43
C TRP A 171 14.38 -1.52 -6.99
N GLN A 172 13.55 -2.24 -7.75
CA GLN A 172 12.33 -1.70 -8.36
C GLN A 172 11.15 -2.59 -8.03
N LEU A 173 9.97 -1.99 -7.89
CA LEU A 173 8.73 -2.76 -7.78
C LEU A 173 8.58 -3.58 -9.07
N SER A 174 8.50 -4.90 -8.93
CA SER A 174 8.12 -5.76 -10.05
C SER A 174 6.68 -5.44 -10.38
N PRO A 175 6.32 -5.25 -11.66
CA PRO A 175 4.91 -5.25 -12.04
C PRO A 175 4.33 -6.55 -11.51
N SER A 176 3.29 -6.43 -10.69
CA SER A 176 2.58 -7.57 -10.14
C SER A 176 2.20 -8.49 -11.29
N ALA A 177 2.55 -9.77 -11.19
CA ALA A 177 1.98 -10.77 -12.07
C ALA A 177 0.49 -10.81 -11.73
N GLN A 178 -0.31 -10.03 -12.48
CA GLN A 178 -1.76 -10.16 -12.53
C GLN A 178 -2.13 -11.55 -13.02
#